data_AF-A0A430RD13-F1
#
_entry.id   AF-A0A430RD13-F1
#
_cell.length_a   1.000
_cell.length_b   1.000
_cell.length_c   1.000
_cell.angle_alpha   90.00
_cell.angle_beta   90.00
_cell.angle_gamma   90.00
#
_symmetry.space_group_name_H-M   'P 1'
#
loop_
_entity.id
_entity.type
_entity.pdbx_description
1 polymer ?
#
loop_
_entity_poly.entity_id
_entity_poly.type
_entity_poly.pdbx_seq_one_letter_code
_entity_poly.pdbx_strand_id
1 'polypeptide(L)' 'MEGITLRTTVNEILERFPEAVSLLSELGLDTCCGGAEPLEEAAKAAGRDPREVLEALRAFLAKEAR' A
#
# COMPACT_ATOMS: atom_id res chain seq x y z
N MET A 1 -5.99 -14.31 -6.47
CA MET A 1 -5.08 -13.17 -6.26
C MET A 1 -5.15 -12.82 -4.79
N GLU A 2 -4.21 -13.35 -4.03
CA GLU A 2 -4.30 -13.42 -2.58
C GLU A 2 -3.91 -12.07 -1.94
N GLY A 3 -4.88 -11.47 -1.24
CA GLY A 3 -4.65 -11.16 0.17
C GLY A 3 -4.09 -9.80 0.57
N ILE A 4 -4.04 -8.78 -0.30
CA ILE A 4 -3.85 -7.41 0.22
C ILE A 4 -5.20 -6.85 0.62
N THR A 5 -5.31 -6.46 1.88
CA THR A 5 -6.49 -5.83 2.46
C THR A 5 -6.08 -4.56 3.19
N LEU A 6 -7.06 -3.77 3.61
CA LEU A 6 -6.84 -2.59 4.46
C LEU A 6 -6.11 -2.92 5.78
N ARG A 7 -6.22 -4.17 6.25
CA ARG A 7 -5.58 -4.66 7.47
C ARG A 7 -4.15 -5.16 7.26
N THR A 8 -3.76 -5.37 6.01
CA THR A 8 -2.39 -5.79 5.67
C THR A 8 -1.48 -4.61 5.95
N THR A 9 -0.34 -4.87 6.61
CA THR A 9 0.60 -3.81 6.93
C THR A 9 1.36 -3.35 5.69
N VAL A 10 1.79 -2.09 5.70
CA VAL A 10 2.58 -1.54 4.60
C VAL A 10 3.86 -2.34 4.40
N ASN A 11 4.50 -2.80 5.47
CA ASN A 11 5.70 -3.62 5.40
C ASN A 11 5.43 -4.99 4.76
N GLU A 12 4.35 -5.69 5.14
CA GLU A 12 3.98 -6.96 4.49
C GLU A 12 3.70 -6.80 2.99
N ILE A 13 3.13 -5.66 2.59
CA ILE A 13 2.92 -5.33 1.17
C ILE A 13 4.27 -5.18 0.49
N LEU A 14 5.19 -4.39 1.05
CA LEU A 14 6.52 -4.13 0.49
C LEU A 14 7.44 -5.36 0.47
N GLU A 15 7.32 -6.25 1.46
CA GLU A 15 8.06 -7.53 1.49
C GLU A 15 7.63 -8.45 0.35
N ARG A 16 6.35 -8.41 -0.03
CA ARG A 16 5.81 -9.22 -1.13
C ARG A 16 5.93 -8.53 -2.49
N PHE A 17 5.83 -7.20 -2.51
CA PHE A 17 5.76 -6.35 -3.69
C PHE A 17 6.64 -5.10 -3.49
N PRO A 18 7.97 -5.25 -3.56
CA PRO A 18 8.88 -4.12 -3.38
C PRO A 18 8.64 -2.98 -4.38
N GLU A 19 8.10 -3.28 -5.57
CA GLU A 19 7.69 -2.30 -6.58
C GLU A 19 6.57 -1.36 -6.12
N ALA A 20 5.74 -1.77 -5.14
CA ALA A 20 4.68 -0.94 -4.59
C ALA A 20 5.22 0.30 -3.86
N VAL A 21 6.51 0.32 -3.49
CA VAL A 21 7.14 1.46 -2.80
C VAL A 21 6.99 2.76 -3.57
N SER A 22 7.11 2.71 -4.91
CA SER A 22 7.00 3.90 -5.76
C SER A 22 5.59 4.48 -5.69
N LEU A 23 4.57 3.63 -5.83
CA LEU A 23 3.16 4.05 -5.72
C LEU A 23 2.83 4.58 -4.33
N LEU A 24 3.25 3.88 -3.27
CA LEU A 24 2.96 4.29 -1.89
C LEU A 24 3.60 5.65 -1.58
N SER A 25 4.83 5.86 -2.04
CA SER A 25 5.53 7.14 -1.91
C SER A 25 4.82 8.25 -2.71
N GLU A 26 4.35 7.99 -3.93
CA GLU A 26 3.54 8.93 -4.73
C GLU A 26 2.22 9.31 -4.07
N LEU A 27 1.60 8.35 -3.36
CA LEU A 27 0.36 8.57 -2.62
C LEU A 27 0.59 9.33 -1.29
N GLY A 28 1.84 9.49 -0.88
CA GLY A 28 2.23 10.15 0.37
C GLY A 28 2.14 9.24 1.60
N LEU A 29 2.10 7.92 1.41
CA LEU A 29 2.17 6.96 2.51
C LEU A 29 3.64 6.84 2.93
N ASP A 30 3.99 7.60 3.97
CA ASP A 30 5.36 7.69 4.46
C ASP A 30 5.74 6.40 5.21
N THR A 31 6.60 5.58 4.61
CA THR A 31 7.05 4.31 5.18
C THR A 31 8.14 4.50 6.24
N CYS A 32 8.52 5.75 6.54
CA CYS A 32 9.72 6.08 7.28
C CYS A 32 9.68 5.70 8.78
N CYS A 33 8.51 5.35 9.33
CA CYS A 33 8.37 4.92 10.74
C CYS A 33 8.20 3.40 10.95
N GLY A 34 8.49 2.58 9.94
CA GLY A 34 8.66 1.13 10.11
C GLY A 34 7.55 0.24 9.56
N GLY A 35 6.60 0.79 8.79
CA GLY A 35 5.65 0.03 7.96
C GLY A 35 4.76 -0.98 8.70
N ALA A 36 4.78 -0.99 10.04
CA ALA A 36 3.97 -1.88 10.88
C ALA A 36 2.50 -1.44 10.94
N GLU A 37 2.19 -0.25 10.44
CA GLU A 37 0.83 0.23 10.34
C GLU A 37 0.05 -0.47 9.22
N PRO A 38 -1.23 -0.77 9.43
CA PRO A 38 -2.13 -1.22 8.38
C PRO A 38 -2.22 -0.19 7.26
N LEU A 39 -2.42 -0.64 6.02
CA LEU A 39 -2.66 0.22 4.85
C LEU A 39 -3.78 1.24 5.12
N GLU A 40 -4.79 0.85 5.90
CA GLU A 40 -5.87 1.74 6.31
C GLU A 40 -5.39 2.96 7.09
N GLU A 41 -4.54 2.75 8.08
CA GLU A 41 -4.07 3.82 8.96
C GLU A 41 -3.06 4.69 8.23
N ALA A 42 -2.20 4.09 7.40
CA ALA A 42 -1.28 4.82 6.53
C ALA A 42 -2.01 5.74 5.54
N ALA A 43 -3.08 5.22 4.91
CA ALA A 43 -3.91 6.01 4.01
C ALA A 43 -4.57 7.19 4.76
N LYS A 44 -5.15 6.94 5.94
CA LYS A 44 -5.76 8.00 6.77
C LYS A 44 -4.73 9.04 7.22
N ALA A 45 -3.54 8.61 7.64
CA ALA A 45 -2.45 9.50 8.05
C ALA A 45 -1.98 10.39 6.89
N ALA A 46 -1.97 9.84 5.67
CA ALA A 46 -1.69 10.58 4.44
C ALA A 46 -2.89 11.45 3.95
N GLY A 47 -4.02 11.46 4.67
CA GLY A 47 -5.22 12.20 4.27
C GLY A 47 -5.92 11.61 3.03
N ARG A 48 -5.72 10.33 2.74
CA ARG A 48 -6.29 9.58 1.61
C ARG A 48 -7.42 8.66 2.07
N ASP A 49 -8.32 8.32 1.14
CA ASP A 49 -9.30 7.28 1.38
C ASP A 49 -8.63 5.88 1.33
N PRO A 50 -8.76 5.06 2.39
CA PRO A 50 -8.18 3.73 2.43
C PRO A 50 -8.57 2.82 1.27
N ARG A 51 -9.84 2.88 0.83
CA ARG A 51 -10.34 2.04 -0.25
C ARG A 51 -9.75 2.48 -1.59
N GLU A 52 -9.64 3.78 -1.83
CA GLU A 52 -9.00 4.29 -3.04
C GLU A 52 -7.53 3.85 -3.13
N VAL A 53 -6.79 3.92 -2.01
CA VAL A 53 -5.40 3.45 -1.95
C VAL A 53 -5.31 1.95 -2.23
N LEU A 54 -6.19 1.13 -1.65
CA LEU A 54 -6.20 -0.32 -1.88
C LEU A 54 -6.50 -0.67 -3.34
N GLU A 55 -7.46 0.00 -3.97
CA GLU A 55 -7.79 -0.22 -5.38
C GLU A 55 -6.66 0.23 -6.31
N ALA A 56 -6.03 1.38 -6.03
CA ALA A 56 -4.87 1.85 -6.77
C ALA A 56 -3.70 0.86 -6.69
N LEU A 57 -3.42 0.35 -5.49
CA LEU A 57 -2.38 -0.65 -5.26
C LEU A 57 -2.69 -1.95 -5.99
N ARG A 58 -3.92 -2.46 -5.93
CA ARG A 58 -4.35 -3.65 -6.68
C ARG A 58 -4.19 -3.47 -8.19
N ALA A 59 -4.59 -2.31 -8.71
CA ALA A 59 -4.48 -2.00 -10.13
C ALA A 59 -3.02 -1.87 -10.58
N PHE A 60 -2.15 -1.31 -9.75
CA PHE A 60 -0.71 -1.20 -10.00
C PHE A 60 -0.06 -2.59 -10.05
N LEU A 61 -0.28 -3.43 -9.04
CA LEU A 61 0.29 -4.79 -9.00
C LEU A 61 -0.23 -5.68 -10.13
N ALA A 62 -1.49 -5.51 -10.54
CA ALA A 62 -2.03 -6.23 -11.69
C ALA A 62 -1.37 -5.84 -13.03
N LYS A 63 -0.79 -4.64 -13.12
CA LYS A 63 -0.05 -4.18 -14.31
C LYS A 63 1.39 -4.69 -14.33
N GLU A 64 2.07 -4.67 -13.18
CA GLU A 64 3.47 -5.11 -13.04
C GLU A 64 3.63 -6.64 -13.14
N ALA A 65 2.59 -7.40 -12.82
CA ALA A 65 2.58 -8.86 -12.97
C ALA A 65 2.48 -9.36 -14.43
N ARG A 66 2.56 -8.47 -15.43
CA ARG A 66 2.38 -8.77 -16.86
C ARG A 66 3.65 -8.52 -17.67
#